data_AF-K0JK05-F1
#
_entry.id   AF-K0JK05-F1
#
_cell.length_a   1.000
_cell.length_b   1.000
_cell.length_c   1.000
_cell.angle_alpha   90.00
_cell.angle_beta   90.00
_cell.angle_gamma   90.00
#
_symmetry.space_group_name_H-M   'P 1'
#
loop_
_entity.id
_entity.type
_entity.pdbx_description
1 polymer ?
#
loop_
_entity_poly.entity_id
_entity_poly.type
_entity_poly.pdbx_seq_one_letter_code
_entity_poly.pdbx_strand_id
1 'polypeptide(L)'
;MKKFLLTVTAVFILAASSVFGMYGADNTWLFFLIHGNQLRARMNQVGFTLGNGTVKGTFGFKANTGLTGQIFTTKGNKNLEATVSGGIGYTGDGFGVGVGYNYTYNNAAGGNVDAHTPVFVFNAVNNNLRVAVPVSISSKADLNNGKTDYFGLSIPAQIRYYTGIDAFNYIRFEFNYGQNSYKEGTVNYSAKNLSFQLRLHFLNTVIENVTVNPFLRIDFASALDAKGKTAIVGTLGGSYTSDIKAWTVAGAAEATAGQEAYDRNPYDLRILPSISLTVNTDIVNFIFEPGIGYRVEDYEKKRRQT
;
A
#
# COMPACT_ATOMS: atom_id res chain seq x y z
N MET A 1 26.88 14.43 -24.72
CA MET A 1 27.07 13.61 -23.51
C MET A 1 25.99 13.82 -22.46
N LYS A 2 25.67 15.04 -22.01
CA LYS A 2 24.61 15.29 -20.99
C LYS A 2 23.21 14.78 -21.40
N LYS A 3 22.84 14.91 -22.69
CA LYS A 3 21.55 14.43 -23.23
C LYS A 3 21.46 12.90 -23.28
N PHE A 4 22.53 12.21 -23.69
CA PHE A 4 22.59 10.74 -23.73
C PHE A 4 22.49 10.14 -22.31
N LEU A 5 23.20 10.73 -21.35
CA LEU A 5 23.12 10.28 -19.95
C LEU A 5 21.70 10.46 -19.39
N LEU A 6 21.06 11.60 -19.67
CA LEU A 6 19.68 11.86 -19.25
C LEU A 6 18.69 10.87 -19.89
N THR A 7 18.85 10.57 -21.18
CA THR A 7 18.02 9.59 -21.89
C THR A 7 18.25 8.17 -21.35
N VAL A 8 19.49 7.77 -21.08
CA VAL A 8 19.81 6.46 -20.50
C VAL A 8 19.28 6.35 -19.06
N THR A 9 19.42 7.40 -18.25
CA THR A 9 18.85 7.45 -16.90
C THR A 9 17.31 7.43 -16.94
N ALA A 10 16.68 8.13 -17.88
CA ALA A 10 15.24 8.08 -18.08
C ALA A 10 14.78 6.67 -18.52
N VAL A 11 15.45 6.04 -19.49
CA VAL A 11 15.16 4.66 -19.92
C VAL A 11 15.33 3.67 -18.76
N PHE A 12 16.34 3.84 -17.92
CA PHE A 12 16.58 2.97 -16.76
C PHE A 12 15.52 3.16 -15.65
N ILE A 13 15.08 4.40 -15.40
CA ILE A 13 13.99 4.73 -14.47
C ILE A 13 12.63 4.23 -15.00
N LEU A 14 12.41 4.29 -16.32
CA LEU A 14 11.15 3.93 -16.96
C LEU A 14 11.00 2.41 -17.15
N ALA A 15 12.10 1.66 -17.37
CA ALA A 15 12.08 0.19 -17.41
C ALA A 15 11.65 -0.44 -16.06
N ALA A 16 11.75 0.30 -14.95
CA ALA A 16 11.26 -0.11 -13.64
C ALA A 16 9.72 -0.12 -13.52
N SER A 17 8.99 0.50 -14.46
CA SER A 17 7.53 0.65 -14.45
C SER A 17 6.75 -0.50 -15.08
N SER A 18 7.42 -1.51 -15.65
CA SER A 18 6.71 -2.71 -16.10
C SER A 18 6.05 -3.40 -14.89
N VAL A 19 4.76 -3.62 -14.97
CA VAL A 19 3.98 -4.30 -13.93
C VAL A 19 4.48 -5.76 -13.84
N PHE A 20 4.02 -6.49 -12.83
CA PHE A 20 4.23 -7.92 -12.62
C PHE A 20 5.32 -8.26 -11.59
N GLY A 21 5.14 -9.42 -10.95
CA GLY A 21 5.53 -9.85 -9.59
C GLY A 21 6.91 -9.57 -8.98
N MET A 22 6.87 -8.89 -7.84
CA MET A 22 7.26 -9.52 -6.59
C MET A 22 6.54 -8.81 -5.43
N TYR A 23 6.05 -9.59 -4.47
CA TYR A 23 5.02 -9.14 -3.55
C TYR A 23 5.59 -8.54 -2.26
N GLY A 24 4.90 -7.52 -1.74
CA GLY A 24 5.20 -6.93 -0.45
C GLY A 24 4.09 -7.22 0.55
N ALA A 25 4.17 -6.61 1.73
CA ALA A 25 3.09 -6.59 2.72
C ALA A 25 1.91 -5.67 2.31
N ASP A 26 1.72 -5.45 1.01
CA ASP A 26 0.74 -4.57 0.39
C ASP A 26 -0.16 -5.35 -0.59
N ASN A 27 -1.05 -4.65 -1.30
CA ASN A 27 -1.99 -5.25 -2.23
C ASN A 27 -1.36 -5.80 -3.53
N THR A 28 -0.03 -5.83 -3.68
CA THR A 28 0.63 -6.36 -4.89
C THR A 28 0.34 -7.83 -5.18
N TRP A 29 -0.11 -8.59 -4.16
CA TRP A 29 -0.55 -9.98 -4.26
C TRP A 29 -1.75 -10.21 -5.20
N LEU A 30 -2.47 -9.15 -5.59
CA LEU A 30 -3.66 -9.20 -6.46
C LEU A 30 -3.46 -10.04 -7.73
N PHE A 31 -2.25 -10.04 -8.29
CA PHE A 31 -1.95 -10.71 -9.56
C PHE A 31 -1.29 -12.09 -9.38
N PHE A 32 -1.08 -12.57 -8.16
CA PHE A 32 -0.35 -13.80 -7.91
C PHE A 32 -0.93 -15.01 -8.66
N LEU A 33 -2.23 -15.20 -8.59
CA LEU A 33 -2.90 -16.35 -9.21
C LEU A 33 -2.87 -16.31 -10.75
N ILE A 34 -2.67 -15.15 -11.36
CA ILE A 34 -2.68 -15.02 -12.83
C ILE A 34 -1.28 -14.90 -13.44
N HIS A 35 -0.26 -14.67 -12.62
CA HIS A 35 1.10 -14.62 -13.11
C HIS A 35 1.52 -15.99 -13.66
N GLY A 36 2.12 -15.98 -14.84
CA GLY A 36 2.81 -17.13 -15.40
C GLY A 36 4.15 -17.38 -14.71
N ASN A 37 4.84 -18.44 -15.15
CA ASN A 37 6.19 -18.74 -14.68
C ASN A 37 7.15 -17.62 -15.06
N GLN A 38 7.77 -16.98 -14.07
CA GLN A 38 8.67 -15.84 -14.29
C GLN A 38 9.71 -15.74 -13.17
N LEU A 39 10.93 -15.35 -13.54
CA LEU A 39 11.94 -14.79 -12.65
C LEU A 39 11.91 -13.27 -12.78
N ARG A 40 11.98 -12.55 -11.66
CA ARG A 40 12.10 -11.10 -11.64
C ARG A 40 13.27 -10.66 -10.79
N ALA A 41 14.05 -9.72 -11.34
CA ALA A 41 15.08 -8.99 -10.63
C ALA A 41 15.02 -7.50 -11.00
N ARG A 42 14.97 -6.63 -9.98
CA ARG A 42 15.02 -5.17 -10.04
C ARG A 42 15.80 -4.66 -8.83
N MET A 43 16.14 -3.38 -8.85
CA MET A 43 16.86 -2.71 -7.76
C MET A 43 16.24 -2.91 -6.38
N ASN A 44 14.91 -2.87 -6.30
CA ASN A 44 14.16 -2.97 -5.05
C ASN A 44 13.39 -4.29 -4.90
N GLN A 45 13.55 -5.24 -5.83
CA GLN A 45 12.82 -6.50 -5.79
C GLN A 45 13.49 -7.66 -6.54
N VAL A 46 13.60 -8.83 -5.92
CA VAL A 46 14.02 -10.07 -6.58
C VAL A 46 13.20 -11.29 -6.13
N GLY A 47 12.73 -12.10 -7.06
CA GLY A 47 11.93 -13.29 -6.75
C GLY A 47 11.44 -14.03 -7.97
N PHE A 48 10.69 -15.11 -7.77
CA PHE A 48 10.12 -15.93 -8.83
C PHE A 48 8.68 -16.34 -8.53
N THR A 49 7.93 -16.66 -9.58
CA THR A 49 6.68 -17.43 -9.53
C THR A 49 6.87 -18.64 -10.43
N LEU A 50 6.63 -19.83 -9.90
CA LEU A 50 6.78 -21.10 -10.61
C LEU A 50 5.59 -22.00 -10.30
N GLY A 51 5.12 -22.73 -11.29
CA GLY A 51 4.00 -23.65 -11.13
C GLY A 51 3.67 -24.39 -12.41
N ASN A 52 2.67 -25.25 -12.30
CA ASN A 52 1.97 -25.83 -13.44
C ASN A 52 0.62 -25.09 -13.63
N GLY A 53 -0.25 -25.61 -14.48
CA GLY A 53 -1.57 -25.02 -14.74
C GLY A 53 -2.51 -25.00 -13.52
N THR A 54 -2.21 -25.77 -12.47
CA THR A 54 -3.11 -26.02 -11.33
C THR A 54 -2.56 -25.51 -10.00
N VAL A 55 -1.26 -25.61 -9.78
CA VAL A 55 -0.59 -25.21 -8.54
C VAL A 55 0.62 -24.34 -8.90
N LYS A 56 0.74 -23.21 -8.22
CA LYS A 56 1.88 -22.31 -8.34
C LYS A 56 2.37 -21.81 -6.99
N GLY A 57 3.67 -21.63 -6.89
CA GLY A 57 4.35 -21.05 -5.75
C GLY A 57 5.10 -19.78 -6.13
N THR A 58 5.37 -18.94 -5.15
CA THR A 58 6.19 -17.74 -5.31
C THR A 58 7.08 -17.53 -4.11
N PHE A 59 8.24 -16.93 -4.35
CA PHE A 59 9.17 -16.51 -3.31
C PHE A 59 9.95 -15.28 -3.77
N GLY A 60 10.21 -14.31 -2.88
CA GLY A 60 11.00 -13.12 -3.21
C GLY A 60 11.18 -12.11 -2.08
N PHE A 61 11.92 -11.04 -2.37
CA PHE A 61 12.35 -9.99 -1.42
C PHE A 61 12.04 -8.57 -1.93
N LYS A 62 11.18 -7.81 -1.23
CA LYS A 62 10.86 -6.40 -1.56
C LYS A 62 11.54 -5.45 -0.62
N ALA A 63 12.31 -4.48 -1.12
CA ALA A 63 12.85 -3.44 -0.27
C ALA A 63 11.72 -2.68 0.44
N ASN A 64 11.92 -2.35 1.71
CA ASN A 64 10.90 -1.70 2.54
C ASN A 64 10.74 -0.20 2.23
N THR A 65 11.72 0.39 1.50
CA THR A 65 11.88 1.84 1.31
C THR A 65 11.53 2.36 -0.10
N GLY A 66 10.58 1.71 -0.79
CA GLY A 66 10.02 2.21 -2.05
C GLY A 66 10.94 2.06 -3.28
N LEU A 67 10.82 2.95 -4.27
CA LEU A 67 11.48 2.85 -5.58
C LEU A 67 13.02 2.91 -5.53
N THR A 68 13.58 3.59 -4.53
CA THR A 68 15.04 3.68 -4.27
C THR A 68 15.48 2.75 -3.15
N GLY A 69 14.61 1.84 -2.70
CA GLY A 69 14.88 0.97 -1.58
C GLY A 69 15.95 -0.07 -1.89
N GLN A 70 16.73 -0.41 -0.87
CA GLN A 70 17.80 -1.41 -0.94
C GLN A 70 17.34 -2.68 -0.21
N ILE A 71 17.58 -3.85 -0.80
CA ILE A 71 17.32 -5.14 -0.11
C ILE A 71 18.36 -5.36 1.00
N PHE A 72 19.59 -4.84 0.82
CA PHE A 72 20.68 -4.90 1.77
C PHE A 72 21.26 -3.51 2.01
N THR A 73 21.50 -3.15 3.27
CA THR A 73 22.24 -1.92 3.60
C THR A 73 23.75 -2.18 3.67
N THR A 74 24.56 -1.22 3.20
CA THR A 74 26.03 -1.29 3.16
C THR A 74 26.73 -0.55 4.29
N LYS A 75 26.00 0.15 5.17
CA LYS A 75 26.62 0.90 6.29
C LYS A 75 26.83 0.02 7.52
N GLY A 76 28.02 -0.58 7.61
CA GLY A 76 28.59 -1.15 8.85
C GLY A 76 28.00 -2.49 9.33
N ASN A 77 26.69 -2.69 9.18
CA ASN A 77 25.98 -3.93 9.49
C ASN A 77 25.16 -4.37 8.27
N LYS A 78 25.42 -5.59 7.76
CA LYS A 78 24.70 -6.17 6.61
C LYS A 78 23.31 -6.64 7.04
N ASN A 79 22.38 -5.72 7.23
CA ASN A 79 21.01 -6.04 7.60
C ASN A 79 20.13 -6.19 6.34
N LEU A 80 19.22 -7.16 6.38
CA LEU A 80 18.16 -7.32 5.39
C LEU A 80 17.11 -6.22 5.62
N GLU A 81 16.97 -5.28 4.69
CA GLU A 81 15.99 -4.19 4.75
C GLU A 81 14.86 -4.44 3.76
N ALA A 82 14.31 -5.65 3.84
CA ALA A 82 13.33 -6.14 2.91
C ALA A 82 12.19 -6.88 3.60
N THR A 83 11.10 -6.97 2.86
CA THR A 83 9.99 -7.86 3.05
C THR A 83 10.29 -9.16 2.33
N VAL A 84 10.44 -10.25 3.07
CA VAL A 84 10.50 -11.60 2.48
C VAL A 84 9.07 -12.05 2.24
N SER A 85 8.79 -12.56 1.05
CA SER A 85 7.45 -12.99 0.62
C SER A 85 7.52 -14.43 0.13
N GLY A 86 6.52 -15.23 0.50
CA GLY A 86 6.37 -16.61 0.04
C GLY A 86 4.90 -16.99 -0.03
N GLY A 87 4.49 -17.76 -1.03
CA GLY A 87 3.09 -18.14 -1.17
C GLY A 87 2.86 -19.31 -2.09
N ILE A 88 1.67 -19.91 -1.97
CA ILE A 88 1.19 -21.02 -2.78
C ILE A 88 -0.26 -20.75 -3.18
N GLY A 89 -0.61 -21.10 -4.40
CA GLY A 89 -1.94 -20.91 -4.95
C GLY A 89 -2.36 -22.08 -5.82
N TYR A 90 -3.66 -22.36 -5.76
CA TYR A 90 -4.40 -23.20 -6.69
C TYR A 90 -5.03 -22.30 -7.77
N THR A 91 -4.93 -22.72 -9.02
CA THR A 91 -5.56 -22.06 -10.17
C THR A 91 -6.36 -23.09 -10.96
N GLY A 92 -7.69 -22.98 -10.92
CA GLY A 92 -8.59 -23.76 -11.77
C GLY A 92 -9.33 -22.88 -12.78
N ASP A 93 -10.12 -23.51 -13.63
CA ASP A 93 -10.86 -22.82 -14.70
C ASP A 93 -11.95 -21.89 -14.13
N GLY A 94 -12.63 -22.29 -13.05
CA GLY A 94 -13.72 -21.51 -12.44
C GLY A 94 -13.26 -20.49 -11.39
N PHE A 95 -12.27 -20.88 -10.58
CA PHE A 95 -11.73 -20.05 -9.51
C PHE A 95 -10.29 -20.46 -9.20
N GLY A 96 -9.58 -19.55 -8.54
CA GLY A 96 -8.31 -19.82 -7.90
C GLY A 96 -8.28 -19.21 -6.51
N VAL A 97 -7.48 -19.84 -5.66
CA VAL A 97 -7.30 -19.44 -4.26
C VAL A 97 -5.84 -19.60 -3.91
N GLY A 98 -5.32 -18.68 -3.12
CA GLY A 98 -3.95 -18.78 -2.65
C GLY A 98 -3.76 -18.15 -1.31
N VAL A 99 -2.69 -18.59 -0.66
CA VAL A 99 -2.22 -18.02 0.59
C VAL A 99 -0.78 -17.58 0.40
N GLY A 100 -0.47 -16.45 1.00
CA GLY A 100 0.85 -15.86 1.02
C GLY A 100 1.23 -15.49 2.44
N TYR A 101 2.50 -15.24 2.63
CA TYR A 101 3.05 -14.74 3.86
C TYR A 101 4.17 -13.77 3.54
N ASN A 102 4.17 -12.64 4.23
CA ASN A 102 5.27 -11.69 4.18
C ASN A 102 5.84 -11.46 5.58
N TYR A 103 7.16 -11.47 5.68
CA TYR A 103 7.89 -11.04 6.85
C TYR A 103 8.62 -9.73 6.53
N THR A 104 8.23 -8.65 7.19
CA THR A 104 8.85 -7.32 7.01
C THR A 104 9.72 -7.00 8.20
N TYR A 105 11.03 -6.84 7.98
CA TYR A 105 11.97 -6.38 9.01
C TYR A 105 12.20 -4.88 8.87
N ASN A 106 11.75 -4.07 9.84
CA ASN A 106 11.97 -2.62 9.83
C ASN A 106 12.89 -2.19 10.97
N ASN A 107 14.10 -1.78 10.61
CA ASN A 107 15.06 -1.15 11.53
C ASN A 107 14.82 0.37 11.55
N ALA A 108 13.71 0.79 12.12
CA ALA A 108 13.45 2.21 12.32
C ALA A 108 14.35 2.75 13.45
N ALA A 109 14.78 4.00 13.37
CA ALA A 109 15.56 4.69 14.41
C ALA A 109 14.86 4.75 15.79
N GLY A 110 13.61 4.31 15.88
CA GLY A 110 12.81 4.18 17.10
C GLY A 110 12.60 2.74 17.61
N GLY A 111 13.37 1.76 17.10
CA GLY A 111 13.33 0.35 17.50
C GLY A 111 12.99 -0.60 16.34
N ASN A 112 13.56 -1.81 16.39
CA ASN A 112 13.28 -2.87 15.42
C ASN A 112 11.82 -3.33 15.58
N VAL A 113 11.02 -3.18 14.53
CA VAL A 113 9.64 -3.69 14.47
C VAL A 113 9.55 -4.66 13.30
N ASP A 114 9.16 -5.88 13.62
CA ASP A 114 8.96 -6.94 12.65
C ASP A 114 7.46 -7.13 12.43
N ALA A 115 7.04 -7.23 11.17
CA ALA A 115 5.65 -7.48 10.80
C ALA A 115 5.47 -8.81 10.11
N HIS A 116 4.51 -9.57 10.61
CA HIS A 116 4.05 -10.82 10.04
C HIS A 116 2.76 -10.55 9.27
N THR A 117 2.76 -10.82 7.96
CA THR A 117 1.66 -10.48 7.05
C THR A 117 1.17 -11.72 6.30
N PRO A 118 0.28 -12.53 6.90
CA PRO A 118 -0.51 -13.47 6.11
C PRO A 118 -1.29 -12.73 5.02
N VAL A 119 -1.44 -13.39 3.88
CA VAL A 119 -2.18 -12.87 2.72
C VAL A 119 -3.12 -13.94 2.21
N PHE A 120 -4.36 -13.55 1.99
CA PHE A 120 -5.32 -14.33 1.24
C PHE A 120 -5.50 -13.74 -0.15
N VAL A 121 -5.48 -14.58 -1.18
CA VAL A 121 -5.82 -14.17 -2.55
C VAL A 121 -6.89 -15.07 -3.14
N PHE A 122 -7.73 -14.48 -3.98
CA PHE A 122 -8.80 -15.17 -4.67
C PHE A 122 -9.02 -14.56 -6.04
N ASN A 123 -9.33 -15.41 -7.02
CA ASN A 123 -9.83 -14.96 -8.31
C ASN A 123 -10.96 -15.87 -8.79
N ALA A 124 -11.86 -15.29 -9.60
CA ALA A 124 -12.98 -15.98 -10.20
C ALA A 124 -13.40 -15.30 -11.49
N VAL A 125 -14.41 -15.85 -12.17
CA VAL A 125 -14.97 -15.30 -13.41
C VAL A 125 -13.88 -15.18 -14.47
N ASN A 126 -13.20 -16.29 -14.79
CA ASN A 126 -12.09 -16.32 -15.75
C ASN A 126 -10.99 -15.29 -15.43
N ASN A 127 -10.63 -15.18 -14.15
CA ASN A 127 -9.64 -14.22 -13.63
C ASN A 127 -10.04 -12.75 -13.74
N ASN A 128 -11.30 -12.43 -14.01
CA ASN A 128 -11.78 -11.06 -14.06
C ASN A 128 -12.06 -10.48 -12.68
N LEU A 129 -12.54 -11.28 -11.73
CA LEU A 129 -12.57 -10.90 -10.32
C LEU A 129 -11.25 -11.30 -9.67
N ARG A 130 -10.61 -10.36 -8.98
CA ARG A 130 -9.35 -10.55 -8.26
C ARG A 130 -9.45 -9.89 -6.91
N VAL A 131 -8.99 -10.59 -5.88
CA VAL A 131 -9.02 -10.14 -4.49
C VAL A 131 -7.68 -10.46 -3.85
N ALA A 132 -7.14 -9.51 -3.10
CA ALA A 132 -6.00 -9.70 -2.22
C ALA A 132 -6.28 -9.03 -0.87
N VAL A 133 -6.08 -9.78 0.21
CA VAL A 133 -6.27 -9.31 1.59
C VAL A 133 -5.01 -9.65 2.39
N PRO A 134 -4.01 -8.76 2.39
CA PRO A 134 -2.89 -8.81 3.32
C PRO A 134 -3.34 -8.31 4.70
N VAL A 135 -2.91 -8.99 5.76
CA VAL A 135 -3.15 -8.58 7.15
C VAL A 135 -1.82 -8.55 7.88
N SER A 136 -1.21 -7.38 7.99
CA SER A 136 0.07 -7.19 8.67
C SER A 136 -0.13 -6.98 10.16
N ILE A 137 0.58 -7.74 10.97
CA ILE A 137 0.52 -7.67 12.43
C ILE A 137 1.95 -7.55 12.98
N SER A 138 2.14 -6.67 13.94
CA SER A 138 3.37 -6.51 14.72
C SER A 138 3.03 -6.39 16.19
N SER A 139 3.79 -7.05 17.03
CA SER A 139 3.65 -6.95 18.48
C SER A 139 5.02 -7.03 19.13
N LYS A 140 5.28 -6.18 20.13
CA LYS A 140 6.54 -6.20 20.87
C LYS A 140 6.35 -5.67 22.28
N ALA A 141 6.81 -6.43 23.28
CA ALA A 141 6.76 -6.03 24.68
C ALA A 141 7.64 -4.80 24.94
N ASP A 142 8.89 -4.83 24.48
CA ASP A 142 9.85 -3.74 24.64
C ASP A 142 10.35 -3.26 23.29
N LEU A 143 9.93 -2.05 22.92
CA LEU A 143 10.44 -1.30 21.80
C LEU A 143 11.52 -0.34 22.34
N ASN A 144 12.74 -0.42 21.79
CA ASN A 144 13.87 0.42 22.24
C ASN A 144 13.46 1.90 22.42
N ASN A 145 14.18 2.63 23.29
CA ASN A 145 13.90 4.04 23.64
C ASN A 145 12.67 4.25 24.56
N GLY A 146 12.43 3.33 25.50
CA GLY A 146 11.43 3.50 26.55
C GLY A 146 9.98 3.29 26.10
N LYS A 147 9.78 2.71 24.92
CA LYS A 147 8.47 2.38 24.38
C LYS A 147 8.11 0.93 24.69
N THR A 148 6.93 0.67 25.23
CA THR A 148 6.51 -0.69 25.59
C THR A 148 5.14 -1.02 25.04
N ASP A 149 4.75 -2.29 25.08
CA ASP A 149 3.44 -2.79 24.65
C ASP A 149 3.07 -2.32 23.23
N TYR A 150 4.02 -2.39 22.30
CA TYR A 150 3.77 -2.02 20.92
C TYR A 150 2.85 -3.03 20.25
N PHE A 151 1.82 -2.53 19.58
CA PHE A 151 0.94 -3.30 18.71
C PHE A 151 0.67 -2.51 17.44
N GLY A 152 0.87 -3.16 16.29
CA GLY A 152 0.61 -2.62 14.96
C GLY A 152 -0.25 -3.57 14.14
N LEU A 153 -1.23 -3.03 13.42
CA LEU A 153 -2.12 -3.75 12.52
C LEU A 153 -2.32 -2.94 11.24
N SER A 154 -2.22 -3.57 10.07
CA SER A 154 -2.43 -2.92 8.77
C SER A 154 -3.08 -3.90 7.79
N ILE A 155 -4.17 -3.49 7.16
CA ILE A 155 -4.96 -4.30 6.23
C ILE A 155 -5.13 -3.53 4.91
N PRO A 156 -4.17 -3.60 3.98
CA PRO A 156 -4.28 -2.97 2.66
C PRO A 156 -4.94 -3.92 1.65
N ALA A 157 -6.25 -4.13 1.78
CA ALA A 157 -7.00 -5.03 0.90
C ALA A 157 -7.32 -4.38 -0.45
N GLN A 158 -7.43 -5.20 -1.49
CA GLN A 158 -7.85 -4.76 -2.83
C GLN A 158 -8.76 -5.78 -3.49
N ILE A 159 -9.81 -5.27 -4.12
CA ILE A 159 -10.69 -5.98 -5.03
C ILE A 159 -10.60 -5.30 -6.40
N ARG A 160 -10.48 -6.09 -7.45
CA ARG A 160 -10.55 -5.62 -8.83
C ARG A 160 -11.45 -6.52 -9.65
N TYR A 161 -12.38 -5.93 -10.39
CA TYR A 161 -13.31 -6.65 -11.24
C TYR A 161 -13.32 -6.07 -12.65
N TYR A 162 -12.85 -6.85 -13.62
CA TYR A 162 -12.94 -6.54 -15.05
C TYR A 162 -14.31 -6.99 -15.57
N THR A 163 -15.21 -6.06 -15.85
CA THR A 163 -16.63 -6.40 -15.98
C THR A 163 -16.94 -7.09 -17.31
N GLY A 164 -16.17 -6.78 -18.37
CA GLY A 164 -16.45 -7.22 -19.74
C GLY A 164 -17.68 -6.55 -20.37
N ILE A 165 -18.25 -5.50 -19.77
CA ILE A 165 -19.38 -4.74 -20.33
C ILE A 165 -18.94 -3.38 -20.88
N ASP A 166 -19.64 -2.91 -21.91
CA ASP A 166 -19.28 -1.69 -22.65
C ASP A 166 -19.38 -0.40 -21.83
N ALA A 167 -20.09 -0.38 -20.70
CA ALA A 167 -20.21 0.82 -19.86
C ALA A 167 -19.04 1.01 -18.88
N PHE A 168 -18.45 -0.08 -18.37
CA PHE A 168 -17.40 -0.05 -17.35
C PHE A 168 -16.29 -1.03 -17.69
N ASN A 169 -15.07 -0.60 -17.96
CA ASN A 169 -13.95 -1.52 -18.23
C ASN A 169 -13.63 -2.36 -16.97
N TYR A 170 -13.38 -1.69 -15.84
CA TYR A 170 -13.17 -2.38 -14.56
C TYR A 170 -13.49 -1.52 -13.35
N ILE A 171 -13.77 -2.19 -12.24
CA ILE A 171 -13.96 -1.60 -10.92
C ILE A 171 -12.74 -1.95 -10.07
N ARG A 172 -12.18 -0.98 -9.37
CA ARG A 172 -11.11 -1.17 -8.39
C ARG A 172 -11.53 -0.59 -7.06
N PHE A 173 -11.52 -1.42 -6.03
CA PHE A 173 -11.76 -1.00 -4.66
C PHE A 173 -10.54 -1.34 -3.83
N GLU A 174 -9.92 -0.32 -3.23
CA GLU A 174 -8.84 -0.47 -2.27
C GLU A 174 -9.38 -0.06 -0.91
N PHE A 175 -9.11 -0.88 0.11
CA PHE A 175 -9.50 -0.64 1.48
C PHE A 175 -8.25 -0.73 2.34
N ASN A 176 -8.03 0.26 3.19
CA ASN A 176 -6.97 0.24 4.18
C ASN A 176 -7.56 0.45 5.57
N TYR A 177 -7.23 -0.44 6.49
CA TYR A 177 -7.35 -0.19 7.91
C TYR A 177 -5.96 -0.23 8.53
N GLY A 178 -5.62 0.74 9.36
CA GLY A 178 -4.35 0.78 10.06
C GLY A 178 -4.53 1.17 11.51
N GLN A 179 -3.75 0.54 12.39
CA GLN A 179 -3.73 0.82 13.81
C GLN A 179 -2.32 0.67 14.34
N ASN A 180 -1.91 1.59 15.20
CA ASN A 180 -0.74 1.45 16.04
C ASN A 180 -1.05 1.88 17.46
N SER A 181 -0.44 1.23 18.44
CA SER A 181 -0.45 1.63 19.83
C SER A 181 0.84 1.26 20.53
N TYR A 182 1.26 2.07 21.49
CA TYR A 182 2.39 1.79 22.39
C TYR A 182 2.28 2.65 23.65
N LYS A 183 3.06 2.30 24.66
CA LYS A 183 3.26 3.10 25.87
C LYS A 183 4.62 3.76 25.84
N GLU A 184 4.73 4.95 26.38
CA GLU A 184 6.01 5.61 26.66
C GLU A 184 5.94 6.15 28.08
N GLY A 185 6.63 5.48 29.00
CA GLY A 185 6.44 5.70 30.44
C GLY A 185 4.99 5.42 30.88
N THR A 186 4.30 6.45 31.36
CA THR A 186 2.89 6.36 31.82
C THR A 186 1.88 6.79 30.74
N VAL A 187 2.35 7.28 29.59
CA VAL A 187 1.49 7.83 28.54
C VAL A 187 1.18 6.74 27.50
N ASN A 188 -0.10 6.59 27.18
CA ASN A 188 -0.55 5.71 26.10
C ASN A 188 -0.64 6.50 24.79
N TYR A 189 -0.02 5.97 23.74
CA TYR A 189 -0.13 6.48 22.37
C TYR A 189 -0.95 5.49 21.55
N SER A 190 -1.92 6.00 20.79
CA SER A 190 -2.63 5.21 19.78
C SER A 190 -3.04 6.05 18.58
N ALA A 191 -3.14 5.40 17.42
CA ALA A 191 -3.72 5.97 16.23
C ALA A 191 -4.40 4.87 15.43
N LYS A 192 -5.57 5.18 14.87
CA LYS A 192 -6.34 4.29 14.00
C LYS A 192 -6.84 5.06 12.80
N ASN A 193 -6.65 4.52 11.61
CA ASN A 193 -7.15 5.09 10.38
C ASN A 193 -7.96 4.05 9.59
N LEU A 194 -8.92 4.54 8.84
CA LEU A 194 -9.64 3.79 7.82
C LEU A 194 -9.66 4.63 6.56
N SER A 195 -9.25 4.05 5.44
CA SER A 195 -9.32 4.68 4.13
C SER A 195 -9.83 3.72 3.09
N PHE A 196 -10.45 4.24 2.05
CA PHE A 196 -10.75 3.47 0.85
C PHE A 196 -10.61 4.34 -0.40
N GLN A 197 -10.36 3.67 -1.52
CA GLN A 197 -10.37 4.25 -2.84
C GLN A 197 -11.19 3.37 -3.77
N LEU A 198 -12.29 3.91 -4.26
CA LEU A 198 -13.08 3.32 -5.32
C LEU A 198 -12.73 3.99 -6.65
N ARG A 199 -12.36 3.21 -7.66
CA ARG A 199 -12.26 3.67 -9.04
C ARG A 199 -13.24 2.89 -9.92
N LEU A 200 -14.09 3.62 -10.63
CA LEU A 200 -14.99 3.09 -11.65
C LEU A 200 -14.43 3.51 -13.00
N HIS A 201 -13.76 2.59 -13.69
CA HIS A 201 -13.20 2.87 -15.01
C HIS A 201 -14.27 2.65 -16.06
N PHE A 202 -14.59 3.69 -16.83
CA PHE A 202 -15.49 3.64 -17.96
C PHE A 202 -14.77 3.04 -19.19
N LEU A 203 -15.49 2.87 -20.29
CA LEU A 203 -14.92 2.41 -21.55
C LEU A 203 -13.72 3.26 -21.96
N ASN A 204 -12.61 2.62 -22.28
CA ASN A 204 -11.45 3.32 -22.84
C ASN A 204 -11.62 3.46 -24.36
N THR A 205 -11.09 4.56 -24.90
CA THR A 205 -10.96 4.77 -26.34
C THR A 205 -9.50 4.99 -26.68
N VAL A 206 -9.12 4.65 -27.91
CA VAL A 206 -7.79 4.93 -28.43
C VAL A 206 -7.93 6.02 -29.48
N ILE A 207 -7.24 7.13 -29.26
CA ILE A 207 -7.14 8.23 -30.20
C ILE A 207 -5.68 8.25 -30.68
N GLU A 208 -5.47 7.84 -31.92
CA GLU A 208 -4.14 7.60 -32.49
C GLU A 208 -3.33 6.61 -31.63
N ASN A 209 -2.30 7.08 -30.93
CA ASN A 209 -1.43 6.29 -30.05
C ASN A 209 -1.68 6.55 -28.56
N VAL A 210 -2.75 7.26 -28.22
CA VAL A 210 -3.10 7.60 -26.84
C VAL A 210 -4.34 6.79 -26.42
N THR A 211 -4.17 5.95 -25.40
CA THR A 211 -5.32 5.33 -24.73
C THR A 211 -5.89 6.33 -23.73
N VAL A 212 -7.14 6.71 -23.95
CA VAL A 212 -7.92 7.58 -23.07
C VAL A 212 -8.86 6.70 -22.25
N ASN A 213 -8.70 6.71 -20.95
CA ASN A 213 -9.52 5.94 -20.02
C ASN A 213 -10.17 6.85 -18.98
N PRO A 214 -11.43 7.27 -19.18
CA PRO A 214 -12.17 8.02 -18.17
C PRO A 214 -12.50 7.14 -16.97
N PHE A 215 -12.47 7.71 -15.77
CA PHE A 215 -12.84 7.02 -14.54
C PHE A 215 -13.39 7.99 -13.49
N LEU A 216 -14.29 7.49 -12.64
CA LEU A 216 -14.68 8.18 -11.41
C LEU A 216 -13.84 7.61 -10.25
N ARG A 217 -13.16 8.48 -9.52
CA ARG A 217 -12.41 8.13 -8.31
C ARG A 217 -13.08 8.72 -7.08
N ILE A 218 -13.32 7.89 -6.07
CA ILE A 218 -13.82 8.30 -4.76
C ILE A 218 -12.78 7.88 -3.73
N ASP A 219 -12.18 8.85 -3.06
CA ASP A 219 -11.25 8.62 -1.95
C ASP A 219 -11.93 9.01 -0.65
N PHE A 220 -11.81 8.16 0.36
CA PHE A 220 -12.19 8.49 1.72
C PHE A 220 -11.06 8.11 2.66
N ALA A 221 -10.78 8.96 3.64
CA ALA A 221 -9.91 8.64 4.75
C ALA A 221 -10.45 9.27 6.02
N SER A 222 -10.43 8.53 7.13
CA SER A 222 -10.82 9.03 8.44
C SER A 222 -9.93 8.44 9.53
N ALA A 223 -9.70 9.22 10.58
CA ALA A 223 -9.10 8.70 11.79
C ALA A 223 -10.16 8.35 12.83
N LEU A 224 -10.23 7.06 13.15
CA LEU A 224 -11.29 6.49 13.98
C LEU A 224 -11.10 6.74 15.48
N ASP A 225 -9.91 7.17 15.90
CA ASP A 225 -9.48 7.25 17.30
C ASP A 225 -8.74 8.57 17.59
N ALA A 226 -9.17 9.66 16.94
CA ALA A 226 -8.50 10.96 16.99
C ALA A 226 -9.14 11.93 18.01
N LYS A 227 -10.45 11.83 18.24
CA LYS A 227 -11.16 12.71 19.18
C LYS A 227 -10.46 12.74 20.55
N GLY A 228 -10.20 13.93 21.08
CA GLY A 228 -9.54 14.13 22.38
C GLY A 228 -8.01 14.06 22.34
N LYS A 229 -7.41 13.72 21.19
CA LYS A 229 -5.95 13.55 21.05
C LYS A 229 -5.29 14.69 20.30
N THR A 230 -3.98 14.83 20.55
CA THR A 230 -3.09 15.76 19.83
C THR A 230 -2.71 15.20 18.46
N ALA A 231 -1.81 15.85 17.70
CA ALA A 231 -1.34 15.35 16.40
C ALA A 231 -0.63 13.97 16.50
N ILE A 232 -0.69 13.16 15.44
CA ILE A 232 0.13 11.92 15.35
C ILE A 232 1.62 12.30 15.39
N VAL A 233 2.36 11.67 16.30
CA VAL A 233 3.81 11.77 16.44
C VAL A 233 4.47 10.49 15.93
N GLY A 234 5.61 10.60 15.25
CA GLY A 234 6.39 9.46 14.72
C GLY A 234 6.78 9.61 13.25
N THR A 235 7.09 8.49 12.59
CA THR A 235 7.57 8.46 11.19
C THR A 235 6.56 8.99 10.17
N LEU A 236 5.28 9.10 10.55
CA LEU A 236 4.20 9.57 9.66
C LEU A 236 4.06 11.11 9.60
N GLY A 237 4.84 11.87 10.37
CA GLY A 237 5.04 13.31 10.12
C GLY A 237 3.76 14.16 9.95
N GLY A 238 2.73 13.92 10.76
CA GLY A 238 1.59 14.84 10.91
C GLY A 238 0.48 14.74 9.86
N SER A 239 -0.28 13.65 9.84
CA SER A 239 -1.71 13.65 9.48
C SER A 239 -2.40 12.38 9.99
N TYR A 240 -3.60 12.53 10.54
CA TYR A 240 -4.44 11.42 11.03
C TYR A 240 -5.06 10.59 9.91
N THR A 241 -5.18 11.16 8.71
CA THR A 241 -5.76 10.49 7.55
C THR A 241 -4.72 9.72 6.73
N SER A 242 -3.45 9.72 7.16
CA SER A 242 -2.37 8.98 6.50
C SER A 242 -2.49 7.47 6.71
N ASP A 243 -2.02 6.68 5.74
CA ASP A 243 -1.99 5.22 5.84
C ASP A 243 -1.03 4.77 6.95
N ILE A 244 -1.57 4.09 7.96
CA ILE A 244 -0.80 3.54 9.07
C ILE A 244 -0.34 2.11 8.72
N LYS A 245 0.99 1.87 8.76
CA LYS A 245 1.58 0.54 8.55
C LYS A 245 1.90 -0.14 9.88
N ALA A 246 1.76 -1.46 9.92
CA ALA A 246 1.97 -2.27 11.13
C ALA A 246 3.42 -2.26 11.64
N TRP A 247 4.40 -1.95 10.79
CA TRP A 247 5.82 -1.83 11.15
C TRP A 247 6.28 -0.38 11.36
N THR A 248 5.33 0.56 11.47
CA THR A 248 5.63 1.98 11.71
C THR A 248 5.32 2.34 13.16
N VAL A 249 6.23 3.00 13.86
CA VAL A 249 6.00 3.45 15.24
C VAL A 249 5.45 4.87 15.20
N ALA A 250 4.13 4.99 15.18
CA ALA A 250 3.42 6.26 15.19
C ALA A 250 2.15 6.17 16.04
N GLY A 251 1.82 7.24 16.74
CA GLY A 251 0.63 7.29 17.59
C GLY A 251 0.40 8.69 18.12
N ALA A 252 -0.73 8.89 18.80
CA ALA A 252 -1.04 10.13 19.48
C ALA A 252 -1.51 9.86 20.90
N ALA A 253 -1.17 10.76 21.80
CA ALA A 253 -1.64 10.73 23.18
C ALA A 253 -2.88 11.62 23.33
N GLU A 254 -3.66 11.30 24.37
CA GLU A 254 -4.68 12.20 24.90
C GLU A 254 -4.09 13.59 25.13
N ALA A 255 -4.80 14.63 24.68
CA ALA A 255 -4.38 15.99 24.93
C ALA A 255 -4.44 16.29 26.43
N THR A 256 -3.48 17.03 26.95
CA THR A 256 -3.53 17.59 28.32
C THR A 256 -4.23 18.94 28.30
N ALA A 257 -4.68 19.43 29.46
CA ALA A 257 -5.25 20.77 29.61
C ALA A 257 -4.39 21.83 28.92
N GLY A 258 -5.02 22.67 28.09
CA GLY A 258 -4.35 23.72 27.31
C GLY A 258 -3.78 23.29 25.96
N GLN A 259 -3.73 21.98 25.64
CA GLN A 259 -3.34 21.49 24.32
C GLN A 259 -4.52 21.51 23.34
N GLU A 260 -4.22 21.67 22.05
CA GLU A 260 -5.19 21.47 20.98
C GLU A 260 -5.44 19.98 20.77
N ALA A 261 -6.71 19.62 20.75
CA ALA A 261 -7.20 18.28 20.54
C ALA A 261 -8.23 18.27 19.40
N TYR A 262 -8.34 17.15 18.70
CA TYR A 262 -9.45 16.98 17.77
C TYR A 262 -10.79 16.96 18.54
N ASP A 263 -11.75 17.77 18.10
CA ASP A 263 -13.09 17.79 18.68
C ASP A 263 -13.90 16.53 18.31
N ARG A 264 -13.57 15.95 17.16
CA ARG A 264 -14.21 14.78 16.56
C ARG A 264 -13.23 14.03 15.68
N ASN A 265 -13.63 12.86 15.20
CA ASN A 265 -12.82 12.08 14.28
C ASN A 265 -12.74 12.77 12.92
N PRO A 266 -11.55 13.21 12.46
CA PRO A 266 -11.42 13.92 11.20
C PRO A 266 -11.66 12.97 10.04
N TYR A 267 -12.10 13.54 8.91
CA TYR A 267 -12.27 12.82 7.66
C TYR A 267 -11.96 13.70 6.45
N ASP A 268 -11.59 13.06 5.36
CA ASP A 268 -11.36 13.66 4.04
C ASP A 268 -12.07 12.77 3.01
N LEU A 269 -13.05 13.35 2.30
CA LEU A 269 -13.77 12.72 1.21
C LEU A 269 -13.49 13.50 -0.08
N ARG A 270 -13.05 12.78 -1.11
CA ARG A 270 -12.80 13.34 -2.45
C ARG A 270 -13.57 12.57 -3.48
N ILE A 271 -14.27 13.28 -4.36
CA ILE A 271 -14.97 12.70 -5.52
C ILE A 271 -14.38 13.38 -6.76
N LEU A 272 -13.67 12.61 -7.56
CA LEU A 272 -12.82 13.05 -8.64
C LEU A 272 -13.20 12.33 -9.94
N PRO A 273 -14.03 12.96 -10.79
CA PRO A 273 -14.03 12.67 -12.22
C PRO A 273 -12.62 12.88 -12.80
N SER A 274 -12.06 11.82 -13.38
CA SER A 274 -10.69 11.78 -13.86
C SER A 274 -10.60 11.14 -15.24
N ILE A 275 -9.52 11.47 -15.95
CA ILE A 275 -9.17 10.85 -17.22
C ILE A 275 -7.75 10.32 -17.08
N SER A 276 -7.52 9.05 -17.40
CA SER A 276 -6.18 8.49 -17.54
C SER A 276 -5.78 8.53 -19.01
N LEU A 277 -4.68 9.21 -19.31
CA LEU A 277 -4.06 9.26 -20.63
C LEU A 277 -2.81 8.39 -20.59
N THR A 278 -2.82 7.31 -21.36
CA THR A 278 -1.70 6.37 -21.44
C THR A 278 -1.13 6.36 -22.85
N VAL A 279 0.17 6.59 -22.96
CA VAL A 279 0.94 6.46 -24.20
C VAL A 279 1.95 5.35 -24.00
N ASN A 280 1.79 4.27 -24.76
CA ASN A 280 2.76 3.19 -24.82
C ASN A 280 3.52 3.30 -26.14
N THR A 281 4.82 3.50 -26.03
CA THR A 281 5.76 3.36 -27.14
C THR A 281 6.67 2.16 -26.84
N ASP A 282 7.45 1.73 -27.82
CA ASP A 282 8.41 0.63 -27.67
C ASP A 282 9.46 0.88 -26.57
N ILE A 283 9.63 2.13 -26.13
CA ILE A 283 10.68 2.56 -25.20
C ILE A 283 10.10 3.19 -23.92
N VAL A 284 8.94 3.84 -24.00
CA VAL A 284 8.35 4.67 -22.95
C VAL A 284 6.87 4.34 -22.76
N ASN A 285 6.49 4.09 -21.51
CA ASN A 285 5.11 4.18 -21.06
C ASN A 285 4.92 5.46 -20.24
N PHE A 286 4.03 6.33 -20.68
CA PHE A 286 3.65 7.55 -19.97
C PHE A 286 2.18 7.46 -19.57
N ILE A 287 1.89 7.65 -18.28
CA ILE A 287 0.54 7.67 -17.73
C ILE A 287 0.33 9.01 -17.03
N PHE A 288 -0.73 9.72 -17.41
CA PHE A 288 -1.14 10.97 -16.81
C PHE A 288 -2.61 10.90 -16.40
N GLU A 289 -2.92 11.19 -15.14
CA GLU A 289 -4.28 11.07 -14.58
C GLU A 289 -4.78 12.42 -14.03
N PRO A 290 -5.13 13.41 -14.87
CA PRO A 290 -5.78 14.62 -14.40
C PRO A 290 -7.19 14.32 -13.88
N GLY A 291 -7.60 15.05 -12.85
CA GLY A 291 -8.95 15.01 -12.32
C GLY A 291 -9.34 16.33 -11.68
N ILE A 292 -10.61 16.68 -11.81
CA ILE A 292 -11.21 17.84 -11.14
C ILE A 292 -12.45 17.35 -10.41
N GLY A 293 -12.64 17.80 -9.18
CA GLY A 293 -13.74 17.30 -8.39
C GLY A 293 -13.93 18.01 -7.07
N TYR A 294 -14.72 17.38 -6.21
CA TYR A 294 -15.15 17.93 -4.94
C TYR A 294 -14.36 17.30 -3.77
N ARG A 295 -14.06 18.11 -2.76
CA ARG A 295 -13.40 17.67 -1.53
C ARG A 295 -14.16 18.22 -0.33
N VAL A 296 -14.51 17.33 0.60
CA VAL A 296 -15.06 17.67 1.92
C VAL A 296 -14.07 17.22 2.95
N GLU A 297 -13.70 18.12 3.84
CA GLU A 297 -12.81 17.79 4.94
C GLU A 297 -13.35 18.32 6.25
N ASP A 298 -13.13 17.54 7.30
CA ASP A 298 -13.36 17.93 8.67
C ASP A 298 -12.10 17.64 9.48
N TYR A 299 -11.48 18.70 10.01
CA TYR A 299 -10.31 18.64 10.88
C TYR A 299 -10.49 19.49 12.14
N GLU A 300 -11.74 19.65 12.61
CA GLU A 300 -12.03 20.56 13.72
C GLU A 300 -11.22 20.20 14.98
N LYS A 301 -10.48 21.19 15.47
CA LYS A 301 -9.69 21.11 16.71
C LYS A 301 -10.19 22.16 17.69
N LYS A 302 -10.17 21.82 18.97
CA LYS A 302 -10.44 22.72 20.08
C LYS A 302 -9.38 22.59 21.16
N ARG A 303 -9.16 23.65 21.93
CA ARG A 303 -8.32 23.56 23.14
C ARG A 303 -9.03 22.75 24.21
N ARG A 304 -8.32 21.79 24.80
CA ARG A 304 -8.85 20.97 25.90
C ARG A 304 -9.04 21.86 27.14
N GLN A 305 -10.29 22.03 27.53
CA GLN A 305 -10.67 22.65 28.79
C GLN A 305 -10.82 21.51 29.80
N THR A 306 -9.84 21.40 30.72
CA THR A 306 -9.67 20.35 31.73
C THR A 306 -9.36 18.93 31.22
#